data_AF-S4PR63-F1
#
_entry.id   AF-S4PR63-F1
#
_cell.length_a   1.000
_cell.length_b   1.000
_cell.length_c   1.000
_cell.angle_alpha   90.00
_cell.angle_beta   90.00
_cell.angle_gamma   90.00
#
_symmetry.space_group_name_H-M   'P 1'
#
loop_
_entity.id
_entity.type
_entity.pdbx_description
1 polymer ?
#
loop_
_entity_poly.entity_id
_entity_poly.type
_entity_poly.pdbx_seq_one_letter_code
_entity_poly.pdbx_strand_id
1 'polypeptide(L)'
;MKTVFWLSHIGVVMCVVGEVMRKMAMFTAKTNFNHLVQTVKSPDHRLVTHGVYHLCRHPSYVGWFYWSVGTQIILLNPICVIIYTLVSWTFF
;
A
#
# COMPACT_ATOMS: atom_id res chain seq x y z
N MET A 1 -25.93 0.30 -12.68
CA MET A 1 -25.02 -0.54 -11.87
C MET A 1 -24.16 0.23 -10.86
N LYS A 2 -23.98 1.57 -10.95
CA LYS A 2 -23.23 2.35 -9.93
C LYS A 2 -24.12 2.99 -8.85
N THR A 3 -25.00 2.21 -8.23
CA THR A 3 -25.95 2.70 -7.21
C THR A 3 -25.61 2.23 -5.80
N VAL A 4 -24.58 1.39 -5.65
CA VAL A 4 -24.19 0.78 -4.38
C VAL A 4 -23.16 1.66 -3.66
N PHE A 5 -23.60 2.82 -3.17
CA PHE A 5 -22.69 3.84 -2.62
C PHE A 5 -21.92 3.38 -1.39
N TRP A 6 -22.49 2.53 -0.54
CA TRP A 6 -21.80 2.04 0.68
C TRP A 6 -20.52 1.27 0.35
N LEU A 7 -20.50 0.49 -0.74
CA LEU A 7 -19.29 -0.20 -1.21
C LEU A 7 -18.23 0.81 -1.64
N SER A 8 -18.62 1.89 -2.31
CA SER A 8 -17.69 2.94 -2.72
C SER A 8 -17.04 3.61 -1.49
N HIS A 9 -17.80 3.85 -0.42
CA HIS A 9 -17.28 4.39 0.83
C HIS A 9 -16.28 3.44 1.50
N ILE A 10 -16.50 2.12 1.44
CA ILE A 10 -15.50 1.14 1.91
C ILE A 10 -14.21 1.27 1.10
N GLY A 11 -14.32 1.43 -0.23
CA GLY A 11 -13.16 1.68 -1.08
C GLY A 11 -12.41 2.95 -0.69
N VAL A 12 -13.11 4.04 -0.35
CA VAL A 12 -12.50 5.28 0.14
C VAL A 12 -11.75 5.04 1.45
N VAL A 13 -12.38 4.39 2.43
CA VAL A 13 -11.73 4.07 3.72
C VAL A 13 -10.48 3.22 3.50
N MET A 14 -10.56 2.21 2.63
CA MET A 14 -9.44 1.35 2.28
C MET A 14 -8.29 2.13 1.63
N CYS A 15 -8.59 3.06 0.72
CA CYS A 15 -7.60 3.95 0.13
C CYS A 15 -6.94 4.87 1.17
N VAL A 16 -7.73 5.49 2.06
CA VAL A 16 -7.21 6.39 3.10
C VAL A 16 -6.29 5.63 4.06
N VAL A 17 -6.71 4.46 4.53
CA VAL A 17 -5.91 3.61 5.43
C VAL A 17 -4.62 3.15 4.74
N GLY A 18 -4.71 2.69 3.50
CA GLY A 18 -3.53 2.27 2.71
C GLY A 18 -2.54 3.42 2.49
N GLU A 19 -3.06 4.61 2.19
CA GLU A 19 -2.26 5.81 1.98
C GLU A 19 -1.55 6.25 3.27
N VAL A 20 -2.27 6.30 4.40
CA VAL A 20 -1.70 6.60 5.71
C VAL A 20 -0.62 5.58 6.08
N MET A 21 -0.88 4.28 5.96
CA MET A 21 0.11 3.23 6.22
C MET A 21 1.37 3.42 5.39
N ARG A 22 1.21 3.73 4.11
CA ARG A 22 2.32 3.94 3.18
C ARG A 22 3.16 5.15 3.55
N LYS A 23 2.52 6.28 3.90
CA LYS A 23 3.24 7.50 4.29
C LYS A 23 3.93 7.31 5.63
N MET A 24 3.28 6.65 6.59
CA MET A 24 3.88 6.29 7.87
C MET A 24 5.11 5.41 7.69
N ALA A 25 5.11 4.46 6.76
CA ALA A 25 6.29 3.66 6.43
C ALA A 25 7.45 4.54 5.91
N MET A 26 7.17 5.43 4.96
CA MET A 26 8.18 6.36 4.43
C MET A 26 8.75 7.28 5.52
N PHE A 27 7.89 7.85 6.37
CA PHE A 27 8.31 8.71 7.48
C PHE A 27 9.10 7.94 8.55
N THR A 28 8.75 6.69 8.82
CA THR A 28 9.44 5.85 9.80
C THR A 28 10.82 5.44 9.30
N ALA A 29 10.93 5.05 8.02
CA ALA A 29 12.20 4.64 7.42
C ALA A 29 13.14 5.81 7.07
N LYS A 30 12.60 7.02 6.82
CA LYS A 30 13.35 8.23 6.48
C LYS A 30 14.31 7.98 5.31
N THR A 31 15.61 8.26 5.48
CA THR A 31 16.67 8.07 4.50
C THR A 31 16.90 6.60 4.12
N ASN A 32 16.34 5.64 4.87
CA ASN A 32 16.40 4.22 4.55
C ASN A 32 15.29 3.79 3.58
N PHE A 33 14.33 4.67 3.25
CA PHE A 33 13.32 4.41 2.24
C PHE A 33 13.84 4.81 0.85
N ASN A 34 13.58 3.98 -0.16
CA ASN A 34 13.86 4.30 -1.54
C ASN A 34 12.73 3.78 -2.44
N HIS A 35 12.40 4.52 -3.50
CA HIS A 35 11.45 4.08 -4.52
C HIS A 35 12.02 2.97 -5.41
N LEU A 36 13.34 2.90 -5.53
CA LEU A 36 14.05 1.85 -6.25
C LEU A 36 14.66 0.85 -5.26
N VAL A 37 14.46 -0.44 -5.51
CA VAL A 37 15.08 -1.50 -4.70
C VAL A 37 16.60 -1.40 -4.83
N GLN A 38 17.28 -1.28 -3.70
CA GLN A 38 18.74 -1.17 -3.65
C GLN A 38 19.36 -2.56 -3.58
N THR A 39 20.33 -2.84 -4.46
CA THR A 39 21.10 -4.09 -4.48
C THR A 39 22.46 -3.96 -3.79
N VAL A 40 22.90 -2.73 -3.52
CA VAL A 40 24.15 -2.41 -2.82
C VAL A 40 23.83 -1.65 -1.53
N LYS A 41 24.44 -2.05 -0.42
CA LYS A 41 24.22 -1.43 0.89
C LYS A 41 25.03 -0.13 1.00
N SER A 42 24.34 1.00 1.23
CA SER A 42 24.97 2.27 1.59
C SER A 42 25.50 2.25 3.04
N PRO A 43 26.61 2.95 3.37
CA PRO A 43 27.15 3.04 4.73
C PRO A 43 26.11 3.52 5.77
N ASP A 44 25.24 4.44 5.37
CA ASP A 44 24.22 5.02 6.25
C ASP A 44 22.93 4.20 6.33
N HIS A 45 22.80 3.13 5.53
CA HIS A 45 21.59 2.31 5.48
C HIS A 45 21.50 1.35 6.68
N ARG A 46 20.45 1.53 7.49
CA ARG A 46 20.20 0.76 8.72
C ARG A 46 18.85 0.04 8.64
N LEU A 47 18.79 -1.10 9.34
CA LEU A 47 17.54 -1.85 9.49
C LEU A 47 16.56 -1.07 10.38
N VAL A 48 15.32 -0.96 9.94
CA VAL A 48 14.23 -0.27 10.66
C VAL A 48 13.20 -1.30 11.11
N THR A 49 13.00 -1.42 12.43
CA THR A 49 12.07 -2.40 13.05
C THR A 49 11.05 -1.79 14.01
N HIS A 50 11.05 -0.46 14.15
CA HIS A 50 10.13 0.27 15.03
C HIS A 50 8.99 0.93 14.25
N GLY A 51 8.00 1.49 14.95
CA GLY A 51 6.83 2.10 14.33
C GLY A 51 6.02 1.07 13.54
N VAL A 52 5.56 1.45 12.34
CA VAL A 52 4.76 0.54 11.48
C VAL A 52 5.55 -0.68 10.99
N TYR A 53 6.89 -0.66 11.03
CA TYR A 53 7.73 -1.81 10.67
C TYR A 53 7.72 -2.92 11.73
N HIS A 54 7.20 -2.67 12.94
CA HIS A 54 6.95 -3.73 13.93
C HIS A 54 5.72 -4.58 13.56
N LEU A 55 4.78 -4.04 12.78
CA LEU A 55 3.56 -4.75 12.38
C LEU A 55 3.79 -5.70 11.20
N CYS A 56 4.60 -5.28 10.22
CA CYS A 56 4.97 -6.09 9.07
C CYS A 56 6.29 -5.61 8.46
N ARG A 57 6.97 -6.46 7.68
CA ARG A 57 8.27 -6.15 7.05
C ARG A 57 8.19 -5.09 5.94
N HIS A 58 7.07 -5.01 5.22
CA HIS A 58 6.91 -4.13 4.05
C HIS A 58 5.65 -3.24 4.13
N PRO A 59 5.53 -2.36 5.14
CA PRO A 59 4.31 -1.59 5.39
C PRO A 59 3.96 -0.63 4.22
N SER A 60 4.97 -0.11 3.51
CA SER A 60 4.73 0.70 2.31
C SER A 60 4.11 -0.10 1.16
N TYR A 61 4.45 -1.38 1.01
CA TYR A 61 3.88 -2.24 -0.04
C TYR A 61 2.48 -2.68 0.34
N VAL A 62 2.26 -3.04 1.61
CA VAL A 62 0.93 -3.32 2.17
C VAL A 62 -0.01 -2.12 1.94
N GLY A 63 0.45 -0.91 2.29
CA GLY A 63 -0.32 0.31 2.07
C GLY A 63 -0.66 0.55 0.59
N TRP A 64 0.32 0.38 -0.31
CA TRP A 64 0.09 0.51 -1.75
C TRP A 64 -0.90 -0.55 -2.28
N PHE A 65 -0.74 -1.80 -1.88
CA PHE A 65 -1.60 -2.91 -2.30
C PHE A 65 -3.07 -2.66 -1.96
N TYR A 66 -3.38 -2.29 -0.72
CA TYR A 66 -4.76 -1.98 -0.35
C TYR A 66 -5.27 -0.71 -1.03
N TRP A 67 -4.43 0.31 -1.19
CA TRP A 67 -4.80 1.52 -1.92
C TRP A 67 -5.18 1.20 -3.38
N SER A 68 -4.38 0.41 -4.09
CA SER A 68 -4.63 0.11 -5.52
C SER A 68 -5.94 -0.64 -5.70
N VAL A 69 -6.21 -1.66 -4.89
CA VAL A 69 -7.48 -2.41 -4.92
C VAL A 69 -8.65 -1.52 -4.50
N GLY A 70 -8.46 -0.65 -3.51
CA GLY A 70 -9.47 0.27 -2.99
C GLY A 70 -10.01 1.19 -4.09
N THR A 71 -9.15 1.67 -4.99
CA THR A 71 -9.58 2.49 -6.14
C THR A 71 -10.62 1.80 -7.02
N GLN A 72 -10.51 0.48 -7.21
CA GLN A 72 -11.44 -0.29 -8.03
C GLN A 72 -12.75 -0.59 -7.30
N ILE A 73 -12.70 -0.68 -5.97
CA ILE A 73 -13.89 -0.75 -5.11
C ILE A 73 -14.65 0.57 -5.16
N ILE A 74 -13.97 1.72 -5.10
CA ILE A 74 -14.60 3.06 -5.24
C ILE A 74 -15.41 3.15 -6.53
N LEU A 75 -14.83 2.67 -7.64
CA LEU A 75 -15.45 2.71 -8.96
C LEU A 75 -16.53 1.64 -9.19
N LEU A 76 -16.68 0.70 -8.25
CA LEU A 76 -17.56 -0.46 -8.35
C LEU A 76 -17.25 -1.31 -9.61
N ASN A 77 -15.96 -1.54 -9.88
CA ASN A 77 -15.48 -2.31 -11.02
C ASN A 77 -15.09 -3.74 -10.61
N PRO A 78 -16.00 -4.73 -10.60
CA PRO A 78 -15.72 -6.06 -10.04
C PRO A 78 -14.58 -6.79 -10.76
N ILE A 79 -14.51 -6.68 -12.10
CA ILE A 79 -13.44 -7.30 -12.89
C ILE A 79 -12.09 -6.67 -12.53
N CYS A 80 -12.03 -5.33 -12.45
CA CYS A 80 -10.79 -4.64 -12.12
C CYS A 80 -10.35 -4.90 -10.68
N VAL A 81 -11.27 -5.08 -9.72
CA VAL A 81 -10.94 -5.49 -8.35
C VAL A 81 -10.14 -6.79 -8.36
N ILE A 82 -10.59 -7.79 -9.12
CA ILE A 82 -9.89 -9.08 -9.23
C ILE A 82 -8.53 -8.90 -9.89
N ILE A 83 -8.48 -8.24 -11.05
CA ILE A 83 -7.24 -8.03 -11.81
C ILE A 83 -6.21 -7.25 -10.97
N TYR A 84 -6.60 -6.14 -10.34
CA TYR A 84 -5.70 -5.31 -9.53
C TYR A 84 -5.19 -6.07 -8.31
N THR A 85 -6.04 -6.89 -7.68
CA THR A 85 -5.63 -7.72 -6.56
C THR A 85 -4.56 -8.72 -6.99
N LEU A 86 -4.80 -9.47 -8.07
CA LEU A 86 -3.86 -10.49 -8.56
C LEU A 86 -2.55 -9.87 -9.03
N VAL A 87 -2.61 -8.83 -9.88
CA VAL A 87 -1.41 -8.18 -10.43
C VAL A 87 -0.58 -7.52 -9.33
N SER A 88 -1.23 -6.81 -8.40
CA SER A 88 -0.52 -6.20 -7.27
C SER A 88 0.10 -7.27 -6.36
N TRP A 89 -0.59 -8.39 -6.13
CA TRP A 89 -0.08 -9.50 -5.33
C TRP A 89 1.14 -10.17 -5.95
N THR A 90 1.15 -10.34 -7.28
CA THR A 90 2.30 -10.95 -7.98
C THR A 90 3.50 -10.01 -8.10
N PHE A 91 3.26 -8.70 -8.01
CA PHE A 91 4.31 -7.70 -8.17
C PHE A 91 5.09 -7.42 -6.88
N PHE A 92 4.42 -7.44 -5.73
CA PHE A 92 5.00 -7.14 -4.41
C PHE A 92 5.47 -8.39 -3.67
#